data_AF-A0A1I1YZS2-F1
#
_entry.id   AF-A0A1I1YZS2-F1
#
_cell.length_a   1.000
_cell.length_b   1.000
_cell.length_c   1.000
_cell.angle_alpha   90.00
_cell.angle_beta   90.00
_cell.angle_gamma   90.00
#
_symmetry.space_group_name_H-M   'P 1'
#
loop_
_entity.id
_entity.type
_entity.pdbx_description
1 polymer ?
#
loop_
_entity_poly.entity_id
_entity_poly.type
_entity_poly.pdbx_seq_one_letter_code
_entity_poly.pdbx_strand_id
1 'polypeptide(L)'
;MPDLNAALPQSPQLPDLNAALPQSPQLPDLNAALPQSPRPQRPTSGPSSPARSAPDLLTLPYVDPAEFGLHGAPRPEQVFRLLDILNDRPEQGPRVLRVAADLLTILGAQPELRDGLEERWDRERSAHPATASAIQQLMDQLVTFERNDVESDDEEEADVDEELSKELMRQTAPLSQEIARWMSHDPRASAAVPDTFDEDPLAPAFARLLARLHEPGPEGPSTAVEQRAGQVASVIDAIARSSDLREQVFLIAQTALGSCRDNVLEGFSKILLAVRDHQMVDEIRAGRVDATQFHRWAGQQLRLSLLESEVTRFIHQELQRPDLQPWLRKHLTREPLETLVHAKEALRKRLDLPEGTVSGMTALQVSVLSPRHIAALEQAVRQQAGDLDTCSEFMMGHSTWRAGMQALHPAQFQALHALRDADPIYVEDIPEDLAGQADYAGRARLVEAHWRQQEDRLLRRLAGLDTPAPRTAAKPGPATG
;
A
#
# COMPACT_ATOMS: atom_id res chain seq x y z
N MET A 1 62.22 -9.03 -3.52
CA MET A 1 61.57 -7.69 -3.49
C MET A 1 61.80 -7.06 -4.84
N PRO A 2 60.88 -7.31 -5.79
CA PRO A 2 60.17 -6.17 -6.38
C PRO A 2 58.67 -6.42 -6.69
N ASP A 3 57.97 -5.29 -6.65
CA ASP A 3 56.70 -4.87 -7.28
C ASP A 3 55.45 -5.76 -7.27
N LEU A 4 54.65 -5.51 -6.23
CA LEU A 4 53.19 -5.44 -6.27
C LEU A 4 52.77 -4.22 -7.11
N ASN A 5 52.56 -4.37 -8.43
CA ASN A 5 51.69 -3.51 -9.26
C ASN A 5 51.80 -3.89 -10.76
N ALA A 6 51.21 -5.02 -11.16
CA ALA A 6 50.91 -5.28 -12.56
C ALA A 6 49.51 -5.91 -12.66
N ALA A 7 48.64 -5.23 -13.39
CA ALA A 7 47.21 -5.46 -13.50
C ALA A 7 46.87 -6.90 -13.91
N LEU A 8 45.94 -7.51 -13.17
CA LEU A 8 45.24 -8.74 -13.56
C LEU A 8 44.25 -8.43 -14.71
N PRO A 9 44.06 -9.35 -15.66
CA PRO A 9 43.13 -9.17 -16.78
C PRO A 9 41.68 -9.06 -16.29
N GLN A 10 40.93 -8.14 -16.90
CA GLN A 10 39.51 -7.93 -16.64
C GLN A 10 38.73 -9.23 -16.85
N SER A 11 37.99 -9.64 -15.82
CA SER A 11 37.01 -10.72 -15.88
C SER A 11 35.96 -10.43 -16.96
N PRO A 12 35.45 -11.45 -17.67
CA PRO A 12 34.37 -11.26 -18.64
C PRO A 12 33.16 -10.65 -17.93
N GLN A 13 32.64 -9.54 -18.48
CA GLN A 13 31.44 -8.90 -17.98
C GLN A 13 30.28 -9.89 -18.06
N LEU A 14 29.78 -10.27 -16.89
CA LEU A 14 28.53 -11.01 -16.73
C LEU A 14 27.39 -10.15 -17.29
N PRO A 15 26.41 -10.75 -18.01
CA PRO A 15 25.23 -10.03 -18.46
C PRO A 15 24.46 -9.43 -17.28
N ASP A 16 23.94 -8.22 -17.47
CA ASP A 16 23.19 -7.45 -16.48
C ASP A 16 21.89 -8.19 -16.09
N LEU A 17 21.95 -8.91 -14.97
CA LEU A 17 20.86 -9.70 -14.40
C LEU A 17 19.73 -8.85 -13.80
N ASN A 18 19.80 -7.51 -13.90
CA ASN A 18 18.72 -6.62 -13.45
C ASN A 18 17.51 -6.57 -14.41
N ALA A 19 17.58 -7.24 -15.56
CA ALA A 19 16.46 -7.27 -16.52
C ALA A 19 15.43 -8.39 -16.27
N ALA A 20 15.68 -9.31 -15.33
CA ALA A 20 14.87 -10.53 -15.16
C ALA A 20 14.39 -10.78 -13.72
N LEU A 21 14.18 -9.73 -12.93
CA LEU A 21 13.37 -9.86 -11.71
C LEU A 21 11.89 -9.74 -12.09
N PRO A 22 11.04 -10.74 -11.80
CA PRO A 22 9.60 -10.53 -11.84
C PRO A 22 9.28 -9.41 -10.86
N GLN A 23 8.70 -8.32 -11.35
CA GLN A 23 8.21 -7.26 -10.50
C GLN A 23 7.23 -7.87 -9.50
N SER A 24 7.64 -7.90 -8.24
CA SER A 24 6.77 -8.14 -7.10
C SER A 24 5.50 -7.30 -7.27
N PRO A 25 4.30 -7.81 -6.97
CA PRO A 25 3.14 -6.94 -6.87
C PRO A 25 3.48 -5.87 -5.83
N GLN A 26 3.63 -4.62 -6.28
CA GLN A 26 3.85 -3.49 -5.40
C GLN A 26 2.72 -3.50 -4.38
N LEU A 27 3.05 -3.79 -3.13
CA LEU A 27 2.20 -3.45 -2.00
C LEU A 27 1.94 -1.95 -2.11
N PRO A 28 0.68 -1.49 -2.07
CA PRO A 28 0.41 -0.06 -2.04
C PRO A 28 1.09 0.52 -0.79
N ASP A 29 2.09 1.36 -1.02
CA ASP A 29 2.63 2.24 0.00
C ASP A 29 1.51 3.20 0.41
N LEU A 30 0.96 2.99 1.61
CA LEU A 30 -0.10 3.82 2.16
C LEU A 30 0.35 5.28 2.39
N ASN A 31 1.63 5.60 2.16
CA ASN A 31 2.20 6.95 2.22
C ASN A 31 2.56 7.56 0.84
N ALA A 32 2.36 6.87 -0.29
CA ALA A 32 2.72 7.39 -1.61
C ALA A 32 1.50 7.94 -2.37
N ALA A 33 1.59 9.20 -2.81
CA ALA A 33 0.55 9.93 -3.52
C ALA A 33 0.06 9.26 -4.81
N LEU A 34 -1.26 9.27 -5.01
CA LEU A 34 -2.00 8.74 -6.16
C LEU A 34 -1.71 9.49 -7.49
N PRO A 35 -1.77 8.79 -8.65
CA PRO A 35 -1.88 9.42 -9.96
C PRO A 35 -3.32 9.92 -10.24
N GLN A 36 -3.40 11.03 -10.96
CA GLN A 36 -4.64 11.76 -11.30
C GLN A 36 -5.55 10.99 -12.27
N SER A 37 -6.86 11.18 -12.14
CA SER A 37 -7.90 10.65 -13.03
C SER A 37 -9.12 11.62 -13.09
N PRO A 38 -9.98 11.55 -14.11
CA PRO A 38 -10.26 12.67 -15.01
C PRO A 38 -11.49 13.53 -14.65
N ARG A 39 -11.47 14.78 -15.15
CA ARG A 39 -12.50 15.82 -15.00
C ARG A 39 -13.92 15.37 -15.39
N PRO A 40 -14.95 15.66 -14.57
CA PRO A 40 -16.34 15.62 -15.01
C PRO A 40 -16.79 16.94 -15.63
N GLN A 41 -17.68 16.81 -16.63
CA GLN A 41 -18.32 17.90 -17.35
C GLN A 41 -19.43 18.59 -16.54
N ARG A 42 -19.66 19.85 -16.89
CA ARG A 42 -20.58 20.85 -16.31
C ARG A 42 -22.06 20.45 -16.40
N PRO A 43 -22.89 20.88 -15.43
CA PRO A 43 -24.19 21.42 -15.79
C PRO A 43 -24.44 22.83 -15.21
N THR A 44 -25.42 23.48 -15.82
CA THR A 44 -25.78 24.90 -15.87
C THR A 44 -26.69 25.36 -14.72
N SER A 45 -26.45 26.59 -14.21
CA SER A 45 -27.39 27.63 -13.63
C SER A 45 -28.67 27.16 -12.90
N GLY A 46 -29.02 27.49 -11.65
CA GLY A 46 -28.84 28.61 -10.68
C GLY A 46 -30.22 28.82 -9.96
N PRO A 47 -30.45 29.73 -8.98
CA PRO A 47 -29.58 30.32 -7.96
C PRO A 47 -30.12 30.12 -6.51
N SER A 48 -29.23 30.02 -5.52
CA SER A 48 -29.50 30.43 -4.14
C SER A 48 -28.18 30.39 -3.36
N SER A 49 -27.60 31.57 -3.11
CA SER A 49 -26.44 31.74 -2.23
C SER A 49 -26.89 31.72 -0.78
N PRO A 50 -26.15 31.00 0.07
CA PRO A 50 -25.60 31.56 1.30
C PRO A 50 -24.08 31.74 1.15
N ALA A 51 -23.50 32.55 2.04
CA ALA A 51 -22.13 33.05 2.02
C ALA A 51 -21.08 32.06 1.49
N ARG A 52 -20.25 32.53 0.53
CA ARG A 52 -19.06 31.80 0.06
C ARG A 52 -18.15 31.50 1.24
N SER A 53 -18.12 30.25 1.67
CA SER A 53 -17.03 29.70 2.46
C SER A 53 -15.72 29.99 1.73
N ALA A 54 -14.76 30.60 2.42
CA ALA A 54 -13.44 30.83 1.85
C ALA A 54 -12.78 29.49 1.44
N PRO A 55 -11.95 29.48 0.39
CA PRO A 55 -11.30 28.27 -0.09
C PRO A 55 -10.36 27.69 0.98
N ASP A 56 -10.38 26.38 1.16
CA ASP A 56 -9.45 25.66 2.03
C ASP A 56 -8.02 25.76 1.50
N LEU A 57 -7.11 26.32 2.30
CA LEU A 57 -5.71 26.63 1.93
C LEU A 57 -4.92 25.40 1.46
N LEU A 58 -5.30 24.21 1.94
CA LEU A 58 -4.68 22.93 1.60
C LEU A 58 -5.12 22.37 0.24
N THR A 59 -6.20 22.91 -0.34
CA THR A 59 -6.74 22.49 -1.65
C THR A 59 -6.29 23.38 -2.81
N LEU A 60 -5.59 24.47 -2.50
CA LEU A 60 -5.14 25.43 -3.49
C LEU A 60 -3.91 24.90 -4.25
N PRO A 61 -3.91 25.01 -5.59
CA PRO A 61 -2.77 24.56 -6.39
C PRO A 61 -1.53 25.37 -6.01
N TYR A 62 -0.37 24.71 -6.02
CA TYR A 62 0.92 25.35 -5.78
C TYR A 62 1.11 26.58 -6.68
N VAL A 63 1.67 27.66 -6.11
CA VAL A 63 2.02 28.87 -6.83
C VAL A 63 3.45 29.25 -6.45
N ASP A 64 4.30 29.49 -7.45
CA ASP A 64 5.69 29.90 -7.22
C ASP A 64 5.71 31.33 -6.63
N PRO A 65 6.32 31.55 -5.44
CA PRO A 65 6.45 32.88 -4.84
C PRO A 65 7.14 33.91 -5.75
N ALA A 66 7.99 33.47 -6.69
CA ALA A 66 8.65 34.33 -7.66
C ALA A 66 7.65 35.06 -8.59
N GLU A 67 6.45 34.50 -8.81
CA GLU A 67 5.39 35.15 -9.60
C GLU A 67 4.86 36.45 -8.96
N PHE A 68 5.05 36.60 -7.65
CA PHE A 68 4.70 37.81 -6.90
C PHE A 68 5.91 38.72 -6.63
N GLY A 69 7.04 38.46 -7.30
CA GLY A 69 8.28 39.22 -7.13
C GLY A 69 8.97 38.96 -5.78
N LEU A 70 8.65 37.85 -5.12
CA LEU A 70 9.29 37.44 -3.87
C LEU A 70 10.55 36.64 -4.19
N HIS A 71 11.71 37.17 -3.81
CA HIS A 71 13.01 36.53 -3.99
C HIS A 71 13.79 36.53 -2.68
N GLY A 72 14.62 35.49 -2.47
CA GLY A 72 15.47 35.34 -1.30
C GLY A 72 14.80 34.57 -0.15
N ALA A 73 15.46 34.56 1.01
CA ALA A 73 14.99 33.84 2.20
C ALA A 73 13.62 34.37 2.69
N PRO A 74 12.76 33.49 3.22
CA PRO A 74 11.44 33.86 3.72
C PRO A 74 11.55 34.85 4.88
N ARG A 75 10.77 35.93 4.85
CA ARG A 75 10.69 36.92 5.94
C ARG A 75 9.25 37.44 6.14
N PRO A 76 8.86 37.86 7.37
CA PRO A 76 7.52 38.36 7.65
C PRO A 76 7.04 39.48 6.70
N GLU A 77 7.94 40.36 6.23
CA GLU A 77 7.57 41.47 5.34
C GLU A 77 7.09 41.00 3.97
N GLN A 78 7.41 39.77 3.56
CA GLN A 78 6.91 39.19 2.31
C GLN A 78 5.43 38.80 2.41
N VAL A 79 4.97 38.37 3.60
CA VAL A 79 3.55 38.08 3.86
C VAL A 79 2.73 39.36 3.80
N PHE A 80 3.22 40.45 4.39
CA PHE A 80 2.53 41.74 4.32
C PHE A 80 2.50 42.34 2.90
N ARG A 81 3.55 42.14 2.10
CA ARG A 81 3.54 42.54 0.68
C ARG A 81 2.51 41.77 -0.14
N LEU A 82 2.31 40.49 0.15
CA LEU A 82 1.26 39.68 -0.47
C LEU A 82 -0.13 40.23 -0.14
N LEU A 83 -0.35 40.68 1.09
CA LEU A 83 -1.60 41.34 1.49
C LEU A 83 -1.79 42.72 0.83
N ASP A 84 -0.72 43.46 0.55
CA ASP A 84 -0.78 44.69 -0.25
C ASP A 84 -1.25 44.39 -1.69
N ILE A 85 -0.69 43.35 -2.31
CA ILE A 85 -1.10 42.88 -3.64
C ILE A 85 -2.58 42.47 -3.63
N LEU A 86 -3.07 41.87 -2.54
CA LEU A 86 -4.45 41.47 -2.41
C LEU A 86 -5.42 42.66 -2.28
N ASN A 87 -5.01 43.74 -1.60
CA ASN A 87 -5.77 44.98 -1.55
C ASN A 87 -5.94 45.58 -2.96
N ASP A 88 -4.86 45.60 -3.74
CA ASP A 88 -4.87 46.17 -5.10
C ASP A 88 -5.59 45.25 -6.12
N ARG A 89 -5.53 43.93 -5.91
CA ARG A 89 -6.02 42.89 -6.83
C ARG A 89 -6.75 41.77 -6.09
N PRO A 90 -7.99 42.01 -5.63
CA PRO A 90 -8.75 41.04 -4.83
C PRO A 90 -9.03 39.71 -5.57
N GLU A 91 -9.00 39.71 -6.90
CA GLU A 91 -9.15 38.50 -7.72
C GLU A 91 -7.99 37.50 -7.55
N GLN A 92 -6.84 37.94 -7.03
CA GLN A 92 -5.69 37.07 -6.77
C GLN A 92 -5.76 36.36 -5.41
N GLY A 93 -6.82 36.59 -4.62
CA GLY A 93 -7.05 36.05 -3.27
C GLY A 93 -6.57 34.63 -3.04
N PRO A 94 -7.07 33.62 -3.78
CA PRO A 94 -6.66 32.23 -3.58
C PRO A 94 -5.15 32.01 -3.80
N ARG A 95 -4.56 32.67 -4.81
CA ARG A 95 -3.15 32.50 -5.13
C ARG A 95 -2.23 33.18 -4.11
N VAL A 96 -2.62 34.39 -3.70
CA VAL A 96 -1.92 35.13 -2.64
C VAL A 96 -1.97 34.39 -1.32
N LEU A 97 -3.15 33.88 -0.95
CA LEU A 97 -3.35 33.10 0.27
C LEU A 97 -2.51 31.82 0.29
N ARG A 98 -2.38 31.14 -0.84
CA ARG A 98 -1.52 29.96 -0.94
C ARG A 98 -0.05 30.30 -0.67
N VAL A 99 0.48 31.33 -1.33
CA VAL A 99 1.89 31.73 -1.15
C VAL A 99 2.13 32.25 0.28
N ALA A 100 1.18 32.99 0.84
CA ALA A 100 1.26 33.45 2.23
C ALA A 100 1.26 32.27 3.21
N ALA A 101 0.37 31.28 3.03
CA ALA A 101 0.34 30.07 3.85
C ALA A 101 1.62 29.22 3.74
N ASP A 102 2.20 29.10 2.55
CA ASP A 102 3.48 28.42 2.33
C ASP A 102 4.63 29.16 3.04
N LEU A 103 4.63 30.50 3.04
CA LEU A 103 5.59 31.30 3.81
C LEU A 103 5.41 31.15 5.32
N LEU A 104 4.16 31.09 5.82
CA LEU A 104 3.87 30.86 7.24
C LEU A 104 4.43 29.53 7.73
N THR A 105 4.36 28.47 6.93
CA THR A 105 4.93 27.16 7.27
C THR A 105 6.45 27.21 7.48
N ILE A 106 7.15 28.10 6.78
CA ILE A 106 8.62 28.25 6.91
C ILE A 106 8.98 29.25 8.02
N LEU A 107 8.18 30.30 8.20
CA LEU A 107 8.43 31.34 9.19
C LEU A 107 8.03 30.91 10.61
N GLY A 108 7.04 30.03 10.76
CA GLY A 108 6.48 29.63 12.04
C GLY A 108 5.69 30.76 12.73
N ALA A 109 5.35 30.54 14.01
CA ALA A 109 4.57 31.47 14.83
C ALA A 109 5.41 32.64 15.39
N GLN A 110 6.04 33.43 14.52
CA GLN A 110 6.83 34.59 14.97
C GLN A 110 5.90 35.68 15.56
N PRO A 111 6.23 36.25 16.74
CA PRO A 111 5.40 37.28 17.39
C PRO A 111 5.15 38.50 16.49
N GLU A 112 6.16 38.92 15.74
CA GLU A 112 6.11 40.05 14.81
C GLU A 112 5.07 39.86 13.69
N LEU A 113 4.87 38.61 13.27
CA LEU A 113 3.93 38.25 12.21
C LEU A 113 2.50 38.18 12.74
N ARG A 114 2.32 37.64 13.95
CA ARG A 114 1.04 37.60 14.64
C ARG A 114 0.54 39.01 14.96
N ASP A 115 1.33 39.78 15.68
CA ASP A 115 0.97 41.14 16.11
C ASP A 115 0.69 42.04 14.89
N GLY A 116 1.51 41.91 13.83
CA GLY A 116 1.32 42.64 12.59
C GLY A 116 0.08 42.23 11.79
N LEU A 117 -0.32 40.95 11.82
CA LEU A 117 -1.56 40.48 11.18
C LEU A 117 -2.80 40.92 11.97
N GLU A 118 -2.76 40.88 13.30
CA GLU A 118 -3.85 41.36 14.16
C GLU A 118 -4.10 42.87 13.95
N GLU A 119 -3.04 43.70 14.01
CA GLU A 119 -3.15 45.14 13.78
C GLU A 119 -3.69 45.46 12.37
N ARG A 120 -3.26 44.68 11.37
CA ARG A 120 -3.68 44.87 9.99
C ARG A 120 -5.11 44.40 9.75
N TRP A 121 -5.56 43.33 10.41
CA TRP A 121 -6.94 42.87 10.33
C TRP A 121 -7.91 43.95 10.82
N ASP A 122 -7.61 44.59 11.95
CA ASP A 122 -8.44 45.67 12.52
C ASP A 122 -8.55 46.86 11.57
N ARG A 123 -7.47 47.19 10.85
CA ARG A 123 -7.44 48.26 9.86
C ARG A 123 -8.24 47.92 8.60
N GLU A 124 -8.13 46.68 8.11
CA GLU A 124 -8.65 46.27 6.80
C GLU A 124 -10.09 45.75 6.84
N ARG A 125 -10.60 45.35 8.01
CA ARG A 125 -11.94 44.77 8.19
C ARG A 125 -13.09 45.60 7.62
N SER A 126 -12.94 46.93 7.60
CA SER A 126 -13.98 47.85 7.07
C SER A 126 -13.76 48.27 5.62
N ALA A 127 -12.51 48.27 5.13
CA ALA A 127 -12.15 48.81 3.83
C ALA A 127 -11.93 47.73 2.75
N HIS A 128 -11.35 46.59 3.12
CA HIS A 128 -10.97 45.52 2.19
C HIS A 128 -11.40 44.15 2.75
N PRO A 129 -12.68 43.74 2.54
CA PRO A 129 -13.24 42.53 3.16
C PRO A 129 -12.56 41.23 2.69
N ALA A 130 -12.04 41.20 1.45
CA ALA A 130 -11.29 40.05 0.93
C ALA A 130 -9.95 39.88 1.67
N THR A 131 -9.23 40.98 1.89
CA THR A 131 -7.97 40.99 2.64
C THR A 131 -8.18 40.68 4.11
N ALA A 132 -9.22 41.24 4.73
CA ALA A 132 -9.57 40.91 6.11
C ALA A 132 -9.89 39.42 6.30
N SER A 133 -10.63 38.82 5.35
CA SER A 133 -10.90 37.38 5.36
C SER A 133 -9.62 36.54 5.15
N ALA A 134 -8.69 37.02 4.34
CA ALA A 134 -7.41 36.37 4.14
C ALA A 134 -6.51 36.44 5.38
N ILE A 135 -6.44 37.61 6.02
CA ILE A 135 -5.69 37.80 7.27
C ILE A 135 -6.25 36.89 8.36
N GLN A 136 -7.58 36.76 8.46
CA GLN A 136 -8.21 35.88 9.43
C GLN A 136 -7.83 34.40 9.23
N GLN A 137 -7.79 33.93 8.00
CA GLN A 137 -7.33 32.55 7.69
C GLN A 137 -5.85 32.34 8.05
N LEU A 138 -5.00 33.33 7.79
CA LEU A 138 -3.58 33.28 8.16
C LEU A 138 -3.38 33.29 9.68
N MET A 139 -4.19 34.06 10.42
CA MET A 139 -4.19 34.05 11.90
C MET A 139 -4.67 32.69 12.45
N ASP A 140 -5.74 32.11 11.90
CA ASP A 140 -6.22 30.78 12.30
C ASP A 140 -5.15 29.70 12.06
N GLN A 141 -4.37 29.82 10.98
CA GLN A 141 -3.24 28.94 10.69
C GLN A 141 -2.09 29.12 11.70
N LEU A 142 -1.77 30.36 12.11
CA LEU A 142 -0.75 30.61 13.15
C LEU A 142 -1.17 30.07 14.51
N VAL A 143 -2.43 30.22 14.90
CA VAL A 143 -2.97 29.61 16.13
C VAL A 143 -2.89 28.08 16.07
N THR A 144 -3.00 27.48 14.90
CA THR A 144 -2.82 26.04 14.69
C THR A 144 -1.35 25.64 14.88
N PHE A 145 -0.39 26.44 14.39
CA PHE A 145 1.04 26.21 14.65
C PHE A 145 1.39 26.35 16.14
N GLU A 146 0.87 27.37 16.82
CA GLU A 146 1.08 27.54 18.27
C GLU A 146 0.46 26.43 19.11
N ARG A 147 -0.70 25.89 18.69
CA ARG A 147 -1.28 24.70 19.34
C ARG A 147 -0.48 23.44 19.05
N ASN A 148 0.14 23.32 17.88
CA ASN A 148 1.04 22.21 17.58
C ASN A 148 2.39 22.32 18.31
N ASP A 149 2.85 23.53 18.67
CA ASP A 149 4.07 23.73 19.49
C ASP A 149 3.79 23.62 21.02
N VAL A 150 2.56 23.80 21.48
CA VAL A 150 2.16 23.70 22.90
C VAL A 150 1.44 22.38 23.23
N GLU A 151 0.93 21.66 22.23
CA GLU A 151 0.54 20.24 22.32
C GLU A 151 1.67 19.34 21.76
N SER A 152 2.93 19.79 21.87
CA SER A 152 4.10 18.91 21.88
C SER A 152 4.15 18.24 23.26
N ASP A 153 3.47 17.10 23.39
CA ASP A 153 3.92 16.08 24.33
C ASP A 153 5.30 15.60 23.83
N ASP A 154 6.34 16.35 24.17
CA ASP A 154 7.75 15.92 24.11
C ASP A 154 7.97 14.65 24.97
N GLU A 155 6.98 14.23 25.75
CA GLU A 155 6.98 12.99 26.52
C GLU A 155 6.49 11.77 25.70
N GLU A 156 5.59 11.90 24.70
CA GLU A 156 5.08 10.71 23.94
C GLU A 156 6.02 10.27 22.80
N GLU A 157 6.69 11.17 22.06
CA GLU A 157 7.64 10.76 21.00
C GLU A 157 8.98 10.24 21.58
N ALA A 158 9.45 10.80 22.70
CA ALA A 158 10.62 10.31 23.40
C ALA A 158 10.38 8.93 24.03
N ASP A 159 9.19 8.67 24.58
CA ASP A 159 8.85 7.37 25.16
C ASP A 159 8.71 6.26 24.10
N VAL A 160 8.20 6.56 22.89
CA VAL A 160 8.11 5.54 21.82
C VAL A 160 9.48 5.16 21.28
N ASP A 161 10.39 6.13 21.07
CA ASP A 161 11.75 5.84 20.61
C ASP A 161 12.62 5.20 21.70
N GLU A 162 12.42 5.56 22.97
CA GLU A 162 13.12 4.96 24.10
C GLU A 162 12.58 3.56 24.43
N GLU A 163 11.27 3.33 24.35
CA GLU A 163 10.64 2.01 24.47
C GLU A 163 11.00 1.12 23.27
N LEU A 164 10.98 1.65 22.04
CA LEU A 164 11.46 0.96 20.84
C LEU A 164 12.95 0.61 20.97
N SER A 165 13.77 1.48 21.53
CA SER A 165 15.20 1.23 21.78
C SER A 165 15.42 0.19 22.87
N LYS A 166 14.69 0.27 24.00
CA LYS A 166 14.71 -0.73 25.08
C LYS A 166 14.19 -2.08 24.60
N GLU A 167 13.19 -2.08 23.72
CA GLU A 167 12.62 -3.28 23.11
C GLU A 167 13.54 -3.85 22.03
N LEU A 168 14.18 -3.01 21.20
CA LEU A 168 15.25 -3.44 20.29
C LEU A 168 16.37 -4.14 21.07
N MET A 169 16.78 -3.56 22.21
CA MET A 169 17.78 -4.16 23.10
C MET A 169 17.33 -5.48 23.74
N ARG A 170 16.02 -5.72 23.89
CA ARG A 170 15.46 -7.02 24.33
C ARG A 170 15.28 -8.02 23.18
N GLN A 171 15.08 -7.54 21.95
CA GLN A 171 14.72 -8.34 20.76
C GLN A 171 15.86 -8.52 19.74
N THR A 172 17.12 -8.27 20.13
CA THR A 172 18.32 -8.54 19.31
C THR A 172 18.78 -10.00 19.32
N ALA A 173 17.94 -10.93 19.78
CA ALA A 173 18.27 -12.35 19.70
C ALA A 173 18.41 -12.76 18.23
N PRO A 174 19.41 -13.60 17.89
CA PRO A 174 19.53 -14.16 16.54
C PRO A 174 18.26 -14.96 16.20
N LEU A 175 17.93 -15.02 14.92
CA LEU A 175 16.74 -15.70 14.44
C LEU A 175 16.75 -17.19 14.84
N SER A 176 17.92 -17.82 14.80
CA SER A 176 18.12 -19.19 15.28
C SER A 176 17.61 -19.41 16.71
N GLN A 177 17.83 -18.45 17.61
CA GLN A 177 17.40 -18.52 18.99
C GLN A 177 15.88 -18.37 19.15
N GLU A 178 15.26 -17.45 18.40
CA GLU A 178 13.80 -17.29 18.41
C GLU A 178 13.09 -18.51 17.82
N ILE A 179 13.62 -19.08 16.74
CA ILE A 179 13.13 -20.35 16.18
C ILE A 179 13.20 -21.46 17.22
N ALA A 180 14.34 -21.60 17.91
CA ALA A 180 14.49 -22.62 18.96
C ALA A 180 13.49 -22.43 20.11
N ARG A 181 13.18 -21.18 20.49
CA ARG A 181 12.14 -20.88 21.50
C ARG A 181 10.77 -21.37 21.05
N TRP A 182 10.37 -21.07 19.82
CA TRP A 182 9.08 -21.52 19.27
C TRP A 182 8.99 -23.04 19.07
N MET A 183 10.10 -23.70 18.71
CA MET A 183 10.14 -25.14 18.44
C MET A 183 10.42 -26.00 19.69
N SER A 184 10.80 -25.40 20.82
CA SER A 184 11.10 -26.12 22.08
C SER A 184 9.96 -26.99 22.62
N HIS A 185 8.72 -26.76 22.16
CA HIS A 185 7.53 -27.49 22.58
C HIS A 185 7.10 -28.60 21.61
N ASP A 186 7.74 -28.74 20.44
CA ASP A 186 7.45 -29.82 19.49
C ASP A 186 8.58 -30.88 19.50
N PRO A 187 8.36 -32.08 20.06
CA PRO A 187 9.36 -33.16 20.09
C PRO A 187 9.71 -33.73 18.70
N ARG A 188 9.02 -33.33 17.63
CA ARG A 188 9.36 -33.67 16.24
C ARG A 188 10.20 -32.60 15.55
N ALA A 189 10.30 -31.40 16.11
CA ALA A 189 10.99 -30.24 15.53
C ALA A 189 12.50 -30.21 15.86
N SER A 190 13.13 -31.37 16.04
CA SER A 190 14.60 -31.49 16.08
C SER A 190 15.18 -31.48 14.65
N ALA A 191 14.75 -30.52 13.83
CA ALA A 191 15.45 -30.16 12.61
C ALA A 191 16.49 -29.12 13.00
N ALA A 192 17.74 -29.34 12.62
CA ALA A 192 18.82 -28.36 12.79
C ALA A 192 18.31 -27.01 12.28
N VAL A 193 18.09 -26.07 13.21
CA VAL A 193 17.77 -24.69 12.85
C VAL A 193 18.97 -24.20 12.07
N PRO A 194 18.82 -23.79 10.80
CA PRO A 194 19.98 -23.38 10.04
C PRO A 194 20.50 -22.06 10.63
N ASP A 195 21.61 -22.11 11.36
CA ASP A 195 22.37 -20.92 11.77
C ASP A 195 22.68 -20.01 10.55
N THR A 196 22.62 -20.58 9.33
CA THR A 196 22.69 -19.86 8.04
C THR A 196 21.64 -18.77 7.87
N PHE A 197 20.52 -18.78 8.60
CA PHE A 197 19.56 -17.67 8.52
C PHE A 197 20.06 -16.41 9.22
N ASP A 198 20.93 -16.53 10.21
CA ASP A 198 21.45 -15.38 10.96
C ASP A 198 22.41 -14.52 10.13
N GLU A 199 22.92 -15.04 9.00
CA GLU A 199 23.77 -14.31 8.06
C GLU A 199 22.96 -13.37 7.13
N ASP A 200 21.63 -13.52 7.07
CA ASP A 200 20.78 -12.71 6.21
C ASP A 200 20.50 -11.32 6.84
N PRO A 201 20.72 -10.20 6.11
CA PRO A 201 20.58 -8.86 6.65
C PRO A 201 19.16 -8.53 7.13
N LEU A 202 18.13 -9.20 6.62
CA LEU A 202 16.74 -8.97 7.02
C LEU A 202 16.23 -9.96 8.08
N ALA A 203 17.01 -11.00 8.43
CA ALA A 203 16.64 -11.96 9.47
C ALA A 203 16.34 -11.35 10.84
N PRO A 204 17.04 -10.29 11.32
CA PRO A 204 16.71 -9.66 12.59
C PRO A 204 15.29 -9.11 12.65
N ALA A 205 14.73 -8.65 11.53
CA ALA A 205 13.35 -8.16 11.50
C ALA A 205 12.35 -9.30 11.76
N PHE A 206 12.58 -10.46 11.16
CA PHE A 206 11.75 -11.63 11.40
C PHE A 206 11.89 -12.18 12.82
N ALA A 207 13.11 -12.20 13.37
CA ALA A 207 13.35 -12.57 14.77
C ALA A 207 12.55 -11.68 15.74
N ARG A 208 12.57 -10.36 15.54
CA ARG A 208 11.80 -9.40 16.33
C ARG A 208 10.29 -9.63 16.23
N LEU A 209 9.79 -9.90 15.03
CA LEU A 209 8.37 -10.20 14.81
C LEU A 209 7.96 -11.47 15.58
N LEU A 210 8.76 -12.54 15.52
CA LEU A 210 8.53 -13.78 16.26
C LEU A 210 8.54 -13.57 17.78
N ALA A 211 9.46 -12.73 18.29
CA ALA A 211 9.53 -12.40 19.72
C ALA A 211 8.24 -11.68 20.18
N ARG A 212 7.76 -10.69 19.41
CA ARG A 212 6.52 -9.96 19.72
C ARG A 212 5.26 -10.84 19.64
N LEU A 213 5.23 -11.80 18.71
CA LEU A 213 4.15 -12.78 18.64
C LEU A 213 4.09 -13.71 19.87
N HIS A 214 5.22 -13.88 20.55
CA HIS A 214 5.36 -14.75 21.71
C HIS A 214 4.90 -14.10 23.01
N GLU A 215 4.66 -12.78 23.04
CA GLU A 215 4.26 -12.06 24.25
C GLU A 215 3.04 -12.72 24.92
N PRO A 216 3.21 -13.30 26.12
CA PRO A 216 2.14 -14.00 26.81
C PRO A 216 1.07 -13.00 27.20
N GLY A 217 -0.18 -13.26 26.80
CA GLY A 217 -1.32 -12.56 27.36
C GLY A 217 -1.43 -12.83 28.87
N PRO A 218 -2.17 -12.00 29.62
CA PRO A 218 -2.35 -12.18 31.06
C PRO A 218 -3.03 -13.52 31.45
N GLU A 219 -3.63 -14.23 30.49
CA GLU A 219 -4.40 -15.45 30.70
C GLU A 219 -3.71 -16.73 30.16
N GLY A 220 -2.46 -16.99 30.54
CA GLY A 220 -1.82 -18.31 30.39
C GLY A 220 -1.80 -18.94 28.98
N PRO A 221 -1.44 -20.23 28.86
CA PRO A 221 -1.42 -20.93 27.57
C PRO A 221 -2.86 -21.22 27.11
N SER A 222 -3.27 -20.50 26.06
CA SER A 222 -4.54 -20.70 25.35
C SER A 222 -4.34 -21.61 24.13
N THR A 223 -5.40 -22.27 23.67
CA THR A 223 -5.45 -22.98 22.37
C THR A 223 -4.97 -22.11 21.19
N ALA A 224 -5.11 -20.78 21.31
CA ALA A 224 -4.61 -19.81 20.33
C ALA A 224 -3.07 -19.72 20.28
N VAL A 225 -2.37 -20.05 21.37
CA VAL A 225 -0.89 -20.08 21.44
C VAL A 225 -0.37 -21.33 20.75
N GLU A 226 -1.00 -22.50 20.98
CA GLU A 226 -0.66 -23.75 20.29
C GLU A 226 -0.89 -23.66 18.78
N GLN A 227 -2.01 -23.07 18.36
CA GLN A 227 -2.28 -22.82 16.94
C GLN A 227 -1.23 -21.90 16.30
N ARG A 228 -0.83 -20.84 17.01
CA ARG A 228 0.23 -19.93 16.55
C ARG A 228 1.59 -20.63 16.45
N ALA A 229 1.94 -21.49 17.40
CA ALA A 229 3.17 -22.26 17.34
C ALA A 229 3.21 -23.18 16.11
N GLY A 230 2.10 -23.86 15.80
CA GLY A 230 1.98 -24.67 14.58
C GLY A 230 2.12 -23.85 13.29
N GLN A 231 1.55 -22.63 13.26
CA GLN A 231 1.69 -21.70 12.13
C GLN A 231 3.13 -21.22 11.97
N VAL A 232 3.80 -20.84 13.05
CA VAL A 232 5.22 -20.42 13.04
C VAL A 232 6.11 -21.55 12.53
N ALA A 233 5.92 -22.78 13.02
CA ALA A 233 6.66 -23.95 12.55
C ALA A 233 6.48 -24.17 11.03
N SER A 234 5.25 -24.04 10.52
CA SER A 234 4.98 -24.14 9.08
C SER A 234 5.68 -23.06 8.26
N VAL A 235 5.80 -21.83 8.78
CA VAL A 235 6.53 -20.75 8.11
C VAL A 235 8.02 -21.07 8.05
N ILE A 236 8.60 -21.49 9.18
CA ILE A 236 10.04 -21.84 9.28
C ILE A 236 10.41 -22.94 8.28
N ASP A 237 9.60 -24.00 8.23
CA ASP A 237 9.80 -25.11 7.30
C ASP A 237 9.68 -24.68 5.82
N ALA A 238 8.82 -23.70 5.52
CA ALA A 238 8.68 -23.16 4.18
C ALA A 238 9.88 -22.30 3.74
N ILE A 239 10.35 -21.38 4.59
CA ILE A 239 11.50 -20.49 4.27
C ILE A 239 12.84 -21.24 4.25
N ALA A 240 12.92 -22.39 4.93
CA ALA A 240 14.07 -23.28 4.84
C ALA A 240 14.22 -23.93 3.46
N ARG A 241 13.11 -24.12 2.74
CA ARG A 241 13.09 -24.76 1.42
C ARG A 241 13.17 -23.79 0.25
N SER A 242 13.01 -22.48 0.48
CA SER A 242 12.92 -21.48 -0.59
C SER A 242 13.59 -20.16 -0.17
N SER A 243 14.65 -19.78 -0.90
CA SER A 243 15.34 -18.49 -0.70
C SER A 243 14.44 -17.31 -1.01
N ASP A 244 13.67 -17.40 -2.09
CA ASP A 244 12.83 -16.30 -2.56
C ASP A 244 11.68 -16.04 -1.58
N LEU A 245 11.08 -17.11 -1.05
CA LEU A 245 10.07 -17.00 0.00
C LEU A 245 10.68 -16.46 1.29
N ARG A 246 11.91 -16.87 1.63
CA ARG A 246 12.61 -16.37 2.82
C ARG A 246 12.83 -14.86 2.75
N GLU A 247 13.35 -14.36 1.62
CA GLU A 247 13.53 -12.93 1.39
C GLU A 247 12.20 -12.18 1.50
N GLN A 248 11.14 -12.68 0.86
CA GLN A 248 9.81 -12.08 0.94
C GLN A 248 9.27 -12.03 2.38
N VAL A 249 9.40 -13.13 3.13
CA VAL A 249 8.95 -13.19 4.54
C VAL A 249 9.71 -12.20 5.41
N PHE A 250 11.03 -12.08 5.20
CA PHE A 250 11.85 -11.13 5.97
C PHE A 250 11.50 -9.68 5.65
N LEU A 251 11.22 -9.37 4.38
CA LEU A 251 10.75 -8.04 3.98
C LEU A 251 9.37 -7.73 4.57
N ILE A 252 8.42 -8.67 4.52
CA ILE A 252 7.11 -8.48 5.17
C ILE A 252 7.29 -8.23 6.66
N ALA A 253 8.15 -9.00 7.33
CA ALA A 253 8.44 -8.81 8.74
C ALA A 253 9.01 -7.41 9.02
N GLN A 254 9.93 -6.93 8.19
CA GLN A 254 10.47 -5.57 8.31
C GLN A 254 9.38 -4.50 8.21
N THR A 255 8.46 -4.63 7.24
CA THR A 255 7.35 -3.68 7.08
C THR A 255 6.32 -3.75 8.21
N ALA A 256 6.22 -4.89 8.89
CA ALA A 256 5.27 -5.13 9.96
C ALA A 256 5.73 -4.60 11.33
N LEU A 257 7.03 -4.33 11.49
CA LEU A 257 7.58 -3.80 12.73
C LEU A 257 7.27 -2.30 12.86
N GLY A 258 6.10 -1.97 13.41
CA GLY A 258 5.77 -0.65 13.96
C GLY A 258 5.73 -0.64 15.50
N SER A 259 5.22 0.42 16.11
CA SER A 259 5.07 0.53 17.58
C SER A 259 3.91 -0.31 18.14
N CYS A 260 2.89 -0.61 17.33
CA CYS A 260 1.66 -1.27 17.79
C CYS A 260 1.64 -2.79 17.58
N ARG A 261 0.92 -3.50 18.46
CA ARG A 261 0.71 -4.97 18.41
C ARG A 261 -0.07 -5.43 17.18
N ASP A 262 -0.99 -4.60 16.67
CA ASP A 262 -1.82 -4.94 15.51
C ASP A 262 -1.00 -5.08 14.23
N ASN A 263 0.08 -4.29 14.12
CA ASN A 263 1.02 -4.38 12.99
C ASN A 263 1.74 -5.73 12.96
N VAL A 264 2.03 -6.29 14.14
CA VAL A 264 2.68 -7.60 14.29
C VAL A 264 1.73 -8.72 13.83
N LEU A 265 0.46 -8.67 14.24
CA LEU A 265 -0.54 -9.67 13.85
C LEU A 265 -0.88 -9.59 12.36
N GLU A 266 -1.05 -8.38 11.83
CA GLU A 266 -1.28 -8.15 10.40
C GLU A 266 -0.06 -8.59 9.57
N GLY A 267 1.14 -8.25 10.02
CA GLY A 267 2.39 -8.70 9.40
C GLY A 267 2.52 -10.22 9.36
N PHE A 268 2.23 -10.88 10.47
CA PHE A 268 2.25 -12.34 10.52
C PHE A 268 1.16 -12.96 9.64
N SER A 269 -0.02 -12.35 9.57
CA SER A 269 -1.07 -12.75 8.63
C SER A 269 -0.59 -12.68 7.18
N LYS A 270 0.09 -11.60 6.79
CA LYS A 270 0.71 -11.47 5.45
C LYS A 270 1.79 -12.52 5.19
N ILE A 271 2.59 -12.87 6.19
CA ILE A 271 3.58 -13.97 6.08
C ILE A 271 2.87 -15.31 5.81
N LEU A 272 1.79 -15.62 6.53
CA LEU A 272 1.03 -16.85 6.30
C LEU A 272 0.41 -16.89 4.89
N LEU A 273 -0.10 -15.76 4.41
CA LEU A 273 -0.62 -15.64 3.05
C LEU A 273 0.49 -15.86 2.01
N ALA A 274 1.64 -15.21 2.18
CA ALA A 274 2.79 -15.37 1.27
C ALA A 274 3.28 -16.82 1.20
N VAL A 275 3.36 -17.52 2.34
CA VAL A 275 3.72 -18.94 2.39
C VAL A 275 2.71 -19.80 1.63
N ARG A 276 1.40 -19.58 1.84
CA ARG A 276 0.36 -20.33 1.12
C ARG A 276 0.38 -20.05 -0.38
N ASP A 277 0.56 -18.79 -0.76
CA ASP A 277 0.63 -18.39 -2.17
C ASP A 277 1.86 -19.01 -2.85
N HIS A 278 3.00 -19.07 -2.16
CA HIS A 278 4.21 -19.73 -2.66
C HIS A 278 4.02 -21.25 -2.84
N GLN A 279 3.33 -21.89 -1.91
CA GLN A 279 3.09 -23.35 -1.96
C GLN A 279 2.02 -23.75 -2.97
N MET A 280 1.10 -22.84 -3.32
CA MET A 280 -0.09 -23.13 -4.14
C MET A 280 0.24 -23.84 -5.46
N VAL A 281 1.26 -23.37 -6.19
CA VAL A 281 1.61 -23.95 -7.50
C VAL A 281 2.13 -25.38 -7.35
N ASP A 282 2.91 -25.65 -6.30
CA ASP A 282 3.43 -26.99 -6.04
C ASP A 282 2.35 -27.94 -5.52
N GLU A 283 1.36 -27.44 -4.78
CA GLU A 283 0.19 -28.22 -4.38
C GLU A 283 -0.69 -28.60 -5.58
N ILE A 284 -0.84 -27.70 -6.56
CA ILE A 284 -1.52 -27.99 -7.83
C ILE A 284 -0.75 -29.07 -8.60
N ARG A 285 0.57 -28.91 -8.77
CA ARG A 285 1.42 -29.89 -9.47
C ARG A 285 1.40 -31.26 -8.81
N ALA A 286 1.32 -31.30 -7.48
CA ALA A 286 1.20 -32.53 -6.72
C ALA A 286 -0.22 -33.13 -6.71
N GLY A 287 -1.18 -32.48 -7.37
CA GLY A 287 -2.58 -32.93 -7.43
C GLY A 287 -3.34 -32.82 -6.10
N ARG A 288 -2.81 -32.05 -5.13
CA ARG A 288 -3.46 -31.79 -3.83
C ARG A 288 -4.52 -30.69 -3.94
N VAL A 289 -4.32 -29.75 -4.87
CA VAL A 289 -5.27 -28.68 -5.18
C VAL A 289 -5.83 -28.88 -6.57
N ASP A 290 -7.15 -29.00 -6.67
CA ASP A 290 -7.86 -29.07 -7.95
C ASP A 290 -8.27 -27.68 -8.48
N ALA A 291 -8.79 -27.63 -9.70
CA ALA A 291 -9.23 -26.38 -10.31
C ALA A 291 -10.32 -25.65 -9.50
N THR A 292 -11.25 -26.37 -8.87
CA THR A 292 -12.34 -25.77 -8.09
C THR A 292 -11.79 -25.10 -6.83
N GLN A 293 -10.88 -25.79 -6.13
CA GLN A 293 -10.20 -25.28 -4.95
C GLN A 293 -9.32 -24.08 -5.29
N PHE A 294 -8.60 -24.12 -6.42
CA PHE A 294 -7.78 -23.01 -6.89
C PHE A 294 -8.61 -21.77 -7.27
N HIS A 295 -9.71 -21.96 -8.00
CA HIS A 295 -10.64 -20.86 -8.30
C HIS A 295 -11.28 -20.27 -7.04
N ARG A 296 -11.61 -21.11 -6.05
CA ARG A 296 -12.05 -20.62 -4.74
C ARG A 296 -10.97 -19.77 -4.10
N TRP A 297 -9.74 -20.29 -3.95
CA TRP A 297 -8.60 -19.55 -3.40
C TRP A 297 -8.40 -18.19 -4.09
N ALA A 298 -8.43 -18.15 -5.41
CA ALA A 298 -8.31 -16.90 -6.17
C ALA A 298 -9.42 -15.89 -5.82
N GLY A 299 -10.66 -16.38 -5.67
CA GLY A 299 -11.78 -15.57 -5.20
C GLY A 299 -11.64 -15.09 -3.75
N GLN A 300 -10.99 -15.87 -2.87
CA GLN A 300 -10.68 -15.44 -1.51
C GLN A 300 -9.64 -14.31 -1.51
N GLN A 301 -8.57 -14.44 -2.32
CA GLN A 301 -7.54 -13.41 -2.46
C GLN A 301 -8.11 -12.10 -3.02
N LEU A 302 -8.98 -12.19 -4.04
CA LEU A 302 -9.68 -11.01 -4.57
C LEU A 302 -10.49 -10.29 -3.49
N ARG A 303 -11.31 -11.03 -2.72
CA ARG A 303 -12.14 -10.40 -1.69
C ARG A 303 -11.32 -9.80 -0.55
N LEU A 304 -10.18 -10.39 -0.22
CA LEU A 304 -9.25 -9.82 0.75
C LEU A 304 -8.66 -8.50 0.24
N SER A 305 -8.16 -8.47 -0.99
CA SER A 305 -7.60 -7.25 -1.61
C SER A 305 -8.65 -6.14 -1.75
N LEU A 306 -9.88 -6.50 -2.15
CA LEU A 306 -11.00 -5.57 -2.19
C LEU A 306 -11.36 -5.06 -0.79
N LEU A 307 -11.38 -5.92 0.23
CA LEU A 307 -11.67 -5.48 1.60
C LEU A 307 -10.62 -4.49 2.10
N GLU A 308 -9.33 -4.75 1.89
CA GLU A 308 -8.27 -3.81 2.24
C GLU A 308 -8.47 -2.45 1.56
N SER A 309 -8.75 -2.47 0.26
CA SER A 309 -9.03 -1.26 -0.52
C SER A 309 -10.29 -0.50 -0.04
N GLU A 310 -11.36 -1.23 0.29
CA GLU A 310 -12.60 -0.64 0.82
C GLU A 310 -12.40 -0.02 2.19
N VAL A 311 -11.59 -0.64 3.06
CA VAL A 311 -11.28 -0.07 4.37
C VAL A 311 -10.46 1.21 4.21
N THR A 312 -9.43 1.21 3.37
CA THR A 312 -8.65 2.42 3.09
C THR A 312 -9.55 3.54 2.55
N ARG A 313 -10.48 3.21 1.65
CA ARG A 313 -11.46 4.17 1.12
C ARG A 313 -12.40 4.68 2.21
N PHE A 314 -12.90 3.80 3.07
CA PHE A 314 -13.73 4.16 4.21
C PHE A 314 -13.01 5.14 5.14
N ILE A 315 -11.76 4.83 5.53
CA ILE A 315 -10.93 5.71 6.37
C ILE A 315 -10.81 7.09 5.74
N HIS A 316 -10.46 7.15 4.45
CA HIS A 316 -10.35 8.41 3.72
C HIS A 316 -11.68 9.18 3.71
N GLN A 317 -12.80 8.52 3.40
CA GLN A 317 -14.12 9.14 3.38
C GLN A 317 -14.54 9.69 4.74
N GLU A 318 -14.29 8.95 5.82
CA GLU A 318 -14.58 9.41 7.17
C GLU A 318 -13.72 10.62 7.55
N LEU A 319 -12.43 10.63 7.20
CA LEU A 319 -11.54 11.76 7.47
C LEU A 319 -11.96 13.04 6.75
N GLN A 320 -12.61 12.94 5.58
CA GLN A 320 -13.16 14.08 4.84
C GLN A 320 -14.46 14.63 5.44
N ARG A 321 -15.06 13.95 6.43
CA ARG A 321 -16.32 14.43 7.04
C ARG A 321 -16.05 15.61 7.97
N PRO A 322 -16.78 16.74 7.80
CA PRO A 322 -16.62 17.91 8.66
C PRO A 322 -17.20 17.70 10.06
N ASP A 323 -18.16 16.77 10.20
CA ASP A 323 -18.83 16.42 11.46
C ASP A 323 -18.14 15.29 12.23
N LEU A 324 -16.96 14.84 11.77
CA LEU A 324 -16.22 13.77 12.41
C LEU A 324 -15.75 14.18 13.81
N GLN A 325 -16.05 13.33 14.80
CA GLN A 325 -15.64 13.57 16.18
C GLN A 325 -14.10 13.63 16.30
N PRO A 326 -13.53 14.56 17.08
CA PRO A 326 -12.07 14.73 17.17
C PRO A 326 -11.31 13.46 17.58
N TRP A 327 -11.85 12.69 18.53
CA TRP A 327 -11.24 11.42 18.95
C TRP A 327 -11.22 10.39 17.82
N LEU A 328 -12.27 10.33 17.01
CA LEU A 328 -12.41 9.39 15.90
C LEU A 328 -11.44 9.75 14.77
N ARG A 329 -11.27 11.05 14.51
CA ARG A 329 -10.25 11.55 13.59
C ARG A 329 -8.84 11.17 14.04
N LYS A 330 -8.53 11.39 15.32
CA LYS A 330 -7.22 11.02 15.90
C LYS A 330 -6.95 9.53 15.74
N HIS A 331 -7.93 8.69 16.05
CA HIS A 331 -7.81 7.24 15.96
C HIS A 331 -7.68 6.75 14.50
N LEU A 332 -8.50 7.23 13.57
CA LEU A 332 -8.37 6.90 12.14
C LEU A 332 -7.04 7.34 11.51
N THR A 333 -6.42 8.40 12.05
CA THR A 333 -5.14 8.92 11.56
C THR A 333 -3.95 8.18 12.17
N ARG A 334 -3.99 7.89 13.48
CA ARG A 334 -2.88 7.25 14.21
C ARG A 334 -2.90 5.72 14.12
N GLU A 335 -4.08 5.11 14.04
CA GLU A 335 -4.31 3.67 14.17
C GLU A 335 -5.19 3.10 13.03
N PRO A 336 -4.88 3.38 11.75
CA PRO A 336 -5.69 2.89 10.62
C PRO A 336 -5.68 1.35 10.50
N LEU A 337 -4.62 0.70 10.98
CA LEU A 337 -4.48 -0.75 10.93
C LEU A 337 -5.43 -1.47 11.90
N GLU A 338 -5.79 -0.87 13.03
CA GLU A 338 -6.79 -1.45 13.93
C GLU A 338 -8.16 -1.54 13.26
N THR A 339 -8.50 -0.49 12.48
CA THR A 339 -9.73 -0.47 11.67
C THR A 339 -9.70 -1.58 10.62
N LEU A 340 -8.56 -1.81 9.96
CA LEU A 340 -8.40 -2.88 8.98
C LEU A 340 -8.52 -4.27 9.59
N VAL A 341 -7.82 -4.49 10.71
CA VAL A 341 -7.81 -5.78 11.38
C VAL A 341 -9.20 -6.13 11.92
N HIS A 342 -9.92 -5.15 12.48
CA HIS A 342 -11.30 -5.37 12.88
C HIS A 342 -12.19 -5.73 11.67
N ALA A 343 -12.07 -5.03 10.54
CA ALA A 343 -12.83 -5.36 9.34
C ALA A 343 -12.55 -6.79 8.86
N LYS A 344 -11.27 -7.19 8.84
CA LYS A 344 -10.82 -8.54 8.46
C LYS A 344 -11.43 -9.60 9.38
N GLU A 345 -11.36 -9.41 10.70
CA GLU A 345 -11.93 -10.34 11.67
C GLU A 345 -13.46 -10.44 11.56
N ALA A 346 -14.15 -9.30 11.51
CA ALA A 346 -15.60 -9.23 11.44
C ALA A 346 -16.18 -9.84 10.15
N LEU A 347 -15.45 -9.73 9.04
CA LEU A 347 -15.91 -10.18 7.72
C LEU A 347 -15.28 -11.50 7.25
N ARG A 348 -14.30 -12.07 7.96
CA ARG A 348 -13.59 -13.29 7.56
C ARG A 348 -14.51 -14.41 7.07
N LYS A 349 -15.49 -14.79 7.89
CA LYS A 349 -16.44 -15.86 7.55
C LYS A 349 -17.48 -15.43 6.51
N ARG A 350 -17.89 -14.15 6.54
CA ARG A 350 -18.94 -13.60 5.67
C ARG A 350 -18.48 -13.42 4.23
N LEU A 351 -17.19 -13.15 4.03
CA LEU A 351 -16.56 -12.98 2.73
C LEU A 351 -15.76 -14.20 2.27
N ASP A 352 -15.72 -15.29 3.06
CA ASP A 352 -14.88 -16.46 2.78
C ASP A 352 -13.41 -16.05 2.54
N LEU A 353 -12.83 -15.26 3.46
CA LEU A 353 -11.44 -14.80 3.35
C LEU A 353 -10.45 -15.96 3.60
N PRO A 354 -9.21 -15.87 3.10
CA PRO A 354 -8.24 -16.96 3.21
C PRO A 354 -7.97 -17.40 4.65
N GLU A 355 -7.62 -18.67 4.79
CA GLU A 355 -7.11 -19.22 6.04
C GLU A 355 -5.69 -18.69 6.30
N GLY A 356 -5.57 -17.73 7.21
CA GLY A 356 -4.33 -16.98 7.44
C GLY A 356 -4.61 -15.51 7.71
N THR A 357 -5.78 -15.02 7.28
CA THR A 357 -6.31 -13.71 7.69
C THR A 357 -6.45 -13.63 9.20
N VAL A 358 -6.05 -12.49 9.78
CA VAL A 358 -6.02 -12.20 11.23
C VAL A 358 -7.28 -12.70 11.95
N SER A 359 -7.10 -13.28 13.14
CA SER A 359 -8.19 -13.76 13.99
C SER A 359 -7.79 -13.88 15.46
N GLY A 360 -8.77 -13.74 16.35
CA GLY A 360 -8.62 -13.99 17.78
C GLY A 360 -8.22 -12.76 18.57
N MET A 361 -8.58 -11.55 18.11
CA MET A 361 -8.34 -10.33 18.86
C MET A 361 -9.46 -10.06 19.85
N THR A 362 -9.10 -10.03 21.13
CA THR A 362 -9.98 -9.62 22.23
C THR A 362 -10.08 -8.10 22.38
N ALA A 363 -9.25 -7.34 21.66
CA ALA A 363 -9.19 -5.87 21.69
C ALA A 363 -10.21 -5.22 20.73
N LEU A 364 -11.48 -5.64 20.78
CA LEU A 364 -12.57 -5.01 20.00
C LEU A 364 -13.23 -3.85 20.76
N GLN A 365 -12.62 -3.36 21.84
CA GLN A 365 -13.30 -2.49 22.79
C GLN A 365 -13.48 -1.03 22.31
N VAL A 366 -12.79 -0.60 21.24
CA VAL A 366 -12.97 0.75 20.64
C VAL A 366 -12.99 0.68 19.11
N SER A 367 -13.93 -0.06 18.53
CA SER A 367 -14.05 -0.09 17.07
C SER A 367 -14.63 1.20 16.47
N VAL A 368 -13.92 1.80 15.50
CA VAL A 368 -14.44 2.83 14.57
C VAL A 368 -15.59 2.30 13.69
N LEU A 369 -15.55 1.01 13.38
CA LEU A 369 -16.53 0.36 12.51
C LEU A 369 -17.80 0.03 13.30
N SER A 370 -18.89 0.71 12.96
CA SER A 370 -20.23 0.33 13.41
C SER A 370 -20.72 -0.91 12.65
N PRO A 371 -21.74 -1.63 13.16
CA PRO A 371 -22.36 -2.73 12.41
C PRO A 371 -22.86 -2.33 11.01
N ARG A 372 -23.26 -1.06 10.84
CA ARG A 372 -23.66 -0.49 9.55
C ARG A 372 -22.47 -0.38 8.59
N HIS A 373 -21.30 0.05 9.08
CA HIS A 373 -20.07 0.13 8.29
C HIS A 373 -19.63 -1.28 7.84
N ILE A 374 -19.66 -2.26 8.75
CA ILE A 374 -19.34 -3.66 8.43
C ILE A 374 -20.26 -4.21 7.34
N ALA A 375 -21.57 -3.95 7.42
CA ALA A 375 -22.51 -4.38 6.38
C ALA A 375 -22.26 -3.67 5.03
N ALA A 376 -21.92 -2.39 5.05
CA ALA A 376 -21.59 -1.64 3.84
C ALA A 376 -20.30 -2.15 3.17
N LEU A 377 -19.25 -2.42 3.94
CA LEU A 377 -18.01 -3.02 3.47
C LEU A 377 -18.27 -4.40 2.84
N GLU A 378 -19.03 -5.27 3.51
CA GLU A 378 -19.39 -6.58 2.95
C GLU A 378 -20.12 -6.45 1.60
N GLN A 379 -21.10 -5.55 1.52
CA GLN A 379 -21.88 -5.34 0.32
C GLN A 379 -21.00 -4.81 -0.82
N ALA A 380 -20.13 -3.83 -0.55
CA ALA A 380 -19.21 -3.25 -1.52
C ALA A 380 -18.23 -4.31 -2.06
N VAL A 381 -17.66 -5.13 -1.19
CA VAL A 381 -16.74 -6.22 -1.59
C VAL A 381 -17.47 -7.26 -2.43
N ARG A 382 -18.67 -7.70 -2.01
CA ARG A 382 -19.44 -8.70 -2.78
C ARG A 382 -19.87 -8.18 -4.14
N GLN A 383 -20.21 -6.89 -4.24
CA GLN A 383 -20.58 -6.27 -5.50
C GLN A 383 -19.40 -6.22 -6.47
N GLN A 384 -18.23 -5.77 -6.00
CA GLN A 384 -17.01 -5.72 -6.82
C GLN A 384 -16.46 -7.11 -7.15
N ALA A 385 -16.51 -8.06 -6.22
CA ALA A 385 -16.13 -9.45 -6.49
C ALA A 385 -17.09 -10.19 -7.43
N GLY A 386 -18.29 -9.63 -7.66
CA GLY A 386 -19.24 -10.11 -8.66
C GLY A 386 -19.05 -9.46 -10.04
N ASP A 387 -18.23 -8.41 -10.13
CA ASP A 387 -17.91 -7.75 -11.39
C ASP A 387 -16.81 -8.51 -12.14
N LEU A 388 -17.10 -8.87 -13.40
CA LEU A 388 -16.21 -9.68 -14.22
C LEU A 388 -14.94 -8.91 -14.62
N ASP A 389 -15.05 -7.61 -14.83
CA ASP A 389 -13.91 -6.77 -15.22
C ASP A 389 -12.92 -6.67 -14.05
N THR A 390 -13.41 -6.34 -12.85
CA THR A 390 -12.63 -6.34 -11.61
C THR A 390 -11.97 -7.70 -11.35
N CYS A 391 -12.73 -8.80 -11.49
CA CYS A 391 -12.21 -10.15 -11.33
C CYS A 391 -11.10 -10.46 -12.34
N SER A 392 -11.31 -10.10 -13.61
CA SER A 392 -10.35 -10.35 -14.68
C SER A 392 -9.08 -9.53 -14.49
N GLU A 393 -9.18 -8.26 -14.12
CA GLU A 393 -8.03 -7.39 -13.87
C GLU A 393 -7.16 -7.96 -12.75
N PHE A 394 -7.78 -8.31 -11.61
CA PHE A 394 -7.09 -8.89 -10.47
C PHE A 394 -6.39 -10.21 -10.82
N MET A 395 -7.12 -11.15 -11.43
CA MET A 395 -6.55 -12.46 -11.78
C MET A 395 -5.39 -12.33 -12.75
N MET A 396 -5.51 -11.50 -13.78
CA MET A 396 -4.46 -11.32 -14.79
C MET A 396 -3.20 -10.64 -14.23
N GLY A 397 -3.33 -9.82 -13.18
CA GLY A 397 -2.21 -9.21 -12.45
C GLY A 397 -1.59 -10.12 -11.39
N HIS A 398 -2.25 -11.21 -10.99
CA HIS A 398 -1.77 -12.07 -9.90
C HIS A 398 -0.84 -13.19 -10.40
N SER A 399 0.45 -13.12 -10.07
CA SER A 399 1.48 -14.06 -10.54
C SER A 399 1.20 -15.52 -10.18
N THR A 400 0.87 -15.81 -8.90
CA THR A 400 0.50 -17.17 -8.45
C THR A 400 -0.72 -17.70 -9.18
N TRP A 401 -1.73 -16.87 -9.44
CA TRP A 401 -2.90 -17.28 -10.20
C TRP A 401 -2.51 -17.75 -11.60
N ARG A 402 -1.69 -16.97 -12.30
CA ARG A 402 -1.21 -17.32 -13.65
C ARG A 402 -0.40 -18.61 -13.65
N ALA A 403 0.55 -18.75 -12.71
CA ALA A 403 1.39 -19.94 -12.59
C ALA A 403 0.56 -21.18 -12.24
N GLY A 404 -0.45 -21.05 -11.38
CA GLY A 404 -1.36 -22.14 -11.05
C GLY A 404 -2.26 -22.54 -12.23
N MET A 405 -2.76 -21.58 -13.02
CA MET A 405 -3.48 -21.88 -14.26
C MET A 405 -2.61 -22.64 -15.26
N GLN A 406 -1.32 -22.28 -15.37
CA GLN A 406 -0.37 -23.04 -16.19
C GLN A 406 -0.18 -24.47 -15.67
N ALA A 407 -0.07 -24.65 -14.36
CA ALA A 407 0.06 -25.96 -13.72
C ALA A 407 -1.22 -26.83 -13.86
N LEU A 408 -2.41 -26.22 -13.88
CA LEU A 408 -3.69 -26.91 -14.08
C LEU A 408 -3.91 -27.34 -15.54
N HIS A 409 -3.31 -26.63 -16.50
CA HIS A 409 -3.52 -26.83 -17.95
C HIS A 409 -2.21 -27.11 -18.70
N PRO A 410 -1.42 -28.11 -18.28
CA PRO A 410 -0.06 -28.30 -18.78
C PRO A 410 -0.02 -28.56 -20.29
N ALA A 411 -0.98 -29.31 -20.85
CA ALA A 411 -1.00 -29.62 -22.27
C ALA A 411 -1.18 -28.37 -23.16
N GLN A 412 -2.06 -27.46 -22.74
CA GLN A 412 -2.36 -26.22 -23.49
C GLN A 412 -1.16 -25.27 -23.46
N PHE A 413 -0.52 -25.11 -22.30
CA PHE A 413 0.65 -24.24 -22.17
C PHE A 413 1.90 -24.84 -22.80
N GLN A 414 2.11 -26.17 -22.73
CA GLN A 414 3.18 -26.83 -23.47
C GLN A 414 3.07 -26.60 -24.98
N ALA A 415 1.86 -26.69 -25.54
CA ALA A 415 1.64 -26.40 -26.95
C ALA A 415 1.94 -24.92 -27.28
N LEU A 416 1.55 -23.99 -26.42
CA LEU A 416 1.86 -22.57 -26.60
C LEU A 416 3.37 -22.30 -26.53
N HIS A 417 4.06 -22.86 -25.54
CA HIS A 417 5.50 -22.71 -25.38
C HIS A 417 6.27 -23.33 -26.55
N ALA A 418 5.86 -24.51 -27.05
CA ALA A 418 6.47 -25.11 -28.23
C ALA A 418 6.36 -24.23 -29.49
N LEU A 419 5.23 -23.51 -29.66
CA LEU A 419 5.07 -22.55 -30.74
C LEU A 419 5.95 -21.31 -30.55
N ARG A 420 6.05 -20.80 -29.31
CA ARG A 420 6.94 -19.69 -28.97
C ARG A 420 8.39 -20.02 -29.21
N ASP A 421 8.85 -21.16 -28.72
CA ASP A 421 10.25 -21.57 -28.78
C ASP A 421 10.69 -21.90 -30.22
N ALA A 422 9.72 -22.08 -31.15
CA ALA A 422 9.96 -22.21 -32.59
C ALA A 422 9.97 -20.87 -33.35
N ASP A 423 9.75 -19.73 -32.66
CA ASP A 423 9.81 -18.40 -33.29
C ASP A 423 11.23 -18.11 -33.78
N PRO A 424 11.41 -17.68 -35.06
CA PRO A 424 12.73 -17.47 -35.65
C PRO A 424 13.64 -16.53 -34.86
N ILE A 425 13.07 -15.58 -34.10
CA ILE A 425 13.87 -14.60 -33.36
C ILE A 425 14.75 -15.22 -32.26
N TYR A 426 14.34 -16.38 -31.72
CA TYR A 426 15.08 -17.07 -30.65
C TYR A 426 16.25 -17.91 -31.17
N VAL A 427 16.38 -18.06 -32.49
CA VAL A 427 17.47 -18.79 -33.16
C VAL A 427 18.35 -17.87 -34.01
N GLU A 428 17.98 -16.59 -34.12
CA GLU A 428 18.73 -15.56 -34.83
C GLU A 428 19.92 -15.09 -34.00
N ASP A 429 21.10 -14.98 -34.63
CA ASP A 429 22.28 -14.45 -33.98
C ASP A 429 22.11 -12.96 -33.66
N ILE A 430 22.51 -12.55 -32.46
CA ILE A 430 22.49 -11.13 -32.06
C ILE A 430 23.58 -10.39 -32.86
N PRO A 431 23.24 -9.33 -33.62
CA PRO A 431 24.23 -8.57 -34.37
C PRO A 431 25.33 -7.97 -33.47
N GLU A 432 26.56 -7.86 -33.97
CA GLU A 432 27.68 -7.29 -33.20
C GLU A 432 27.66 -5.76 -33.17
N ASP A 433 27.06 -5.11 -34.17
CA ASP A 433 27.01 -3.66 -34.27
C ASP A 433 25.82 -3.06 -33.48
N LEU A 434 26.03 -1.87 -32.91
CA LEU A 434 25.03 -1.20 -32.06
C LEU A 434 23.71 -0.94 -32.77
N ALA A 435 23.72 -0.66 -34.08
CA ALA A 435 22.49 -0.40 -34.83
C ALA A 435 21.69 -1.70 -35.05
N GLY A 436 22.37 -2.79 -35.40
CA GLY A 436 21.80 -4.13 -35.48
C GLY A 436 21.28 -4.64 -34.14
N GLN A 437 21.98 -4.38 -33.03
CA GLN A 437 21.51 -4.73 -31.68
C GLN A 437 20.23 -3.97 -31.31
N ALA A 438 20.15 -2.69 -31.64
CA ALA A 438 18.95 -1.88 -31.39
C ALA A 438 17.74 -2.37 -32.21
N ASP A 439 17.94 -2.72 -33.49
CA ASP A 439 16.90 -3.31 -34.33
C ASP A 439 16.44 -4.67 -33.80
N TYR A 440 17.39 -5.57 -33.49
CA TYR A 440 17.12 -6.88 -32.91
C TYR A 440 16.31 -6.74 -31.61
N ALA A 441 16.73 -5.87 -30.69
CA ALA A 441 16.02 -5.63 -29.44
C ALA A 441 14.58 -5.09 -29.68
N GLY A 442 14.39 -4.23 -30.68
CA GLY A 442 13.07 -3.74 -31.08
C GLY A 442 12.15 -4.87 -31.56
N ARG A 443 12.66 -5.74 -32.44
CA ARG A 443 11.91 -6.92 -32.92
C ARG A 443 11.65 -7.92 -31.80
N ALA A 444 12.63 -8.19 -30.95
CA ALA A 444 12.51 -9.12 -29.82
C ALA A 444 11.40 -8.70 -28.86
N ARG A 445 11.32 -7.40 -28.53
CA ARG A 445 10.23 -6.86 -27.69
C ARG A 445 8.86 -7.01 -28.34
N LEU A 446 8.74 -6.82 -29.65
CA LEU A 446 7.46 -7.02 -30.36
C LEU A 446 7.02 -8.49 -30.33
N VAL A 447 7.96 -9.41 -30.52
CA VAL A 447 7.71 -10.85 -30.44
C VAL A 447 7.34 -11.26 -29.02
N GLU A 448 8.06 -10.79 -28.01
CA GLU A 448 7.74 -11.04 -26.60
C GLU A 448 6.35 -10.51 -26.23
N ALA A 449 6.01 -9.28 -26.63
CA ALA A 449 4.69 -8.71 -26.43
C ALA A 449 3.58 -9.51 -27.14
N HIS A 450 3.85 -10.03 -28.34
CA HIS A 450 2.94 -10.91 -29.06
C HIS A 450 2.66 -12.18 -28.25
N TRP A 451 3.71 -12.89 -27.82
CA TRP A 451 3.57 -14.13 -27.05
C TRP A 451 2.91 -13.91 -25.71
N ARG A 452 3.20 -12.79 -25.04
CA ARG A 452 2.53 -12.39 -23.80
C ARG A 452 1.03 -12.21 -24.02
N GLN A 453 0.63 -11.57 -25.12
CA GLN A 453 -0.77 -11.41 -25.49
C GLN A 453 -1.46 -12.75 -25.77
N GLN A 454 -0.77 -13.71 -26.39
CA GLN A 454 -1.33 -15.04 -26.64
C GLN A 454 -1.50 -15.83 -25.34
N GLU A 455 -0.53 -15.75 -24.43
CA GLU A 455 -0.63 -16.34 -23.09
C GLU A 455 -1.83 -15.75 -22.32
N ASP A 456 -2.00 -14.42 -22.37
CA ASP A 456 -3.11 -13.73 -21.71
C ASP A 456 -4.47 -14.17 -22.27
N ARG A 457 -4.59 -14.30 -23.60
CA ARG A 457 -5.81 -14.82 -24.24
C ARG A 457 -6.08 -16.26 -23.84
N LEU A 458 -5.05 -17.10 -23.74
CA LEU A 458 -5.21 -18.49 -23.32
C LEU A 458 -5.70 -18.56 -21.87
N LEU A 459 -5.10 -17.78 -20.97
CA LEU A 459 -5.51 -17.69 -19.56
C LEU A 459 -6.97 -17.25 -19.41
N ARG A 460 -7.38 -16.17 -20.08
CA ARG A 460 -8.77 -15.67 -20.03
C ARG A 460 -9.77 -16.71 -20.52
N ARG A 461 -9.45 -17.41 -21.62
CA ARG A 461 -10.29 -18.49 -22.14
C ARG A 461 -10.42 -19.66 -21.18
N LEU A 462 -9.30 -20.14 -20.63
CA LEU A 462 -9.27 -21.26 -19.68
C LEU A 462 -10.01 -20.92 -18.39
N ALA A 463 -9.92 -19.67 -17.94
CA ALA A 463 -10.62 -19.16 -16.78
C ALA A 463 -12.11 -18.83 -17.02
N GLY A 464 -12.59 -18.93 -18.27
CA GLY A 464 -13.97 -18.58 -18.62
C GLY A 464 -14.28 -17.08 -18.57
N LEU A 465 -13.26 -16.22 -18.54
CA LEU A 465 -13.40 -14.76 -18.46
C LEU A 465 -13.82 -14.13 -19.79
N ASP A 466 -13.59 -14.82 -20.92
CA ASP A 466 -14.00 -14.38 -22.25
C ASP A 466 -15.47 -14.73 -22.59
N THR A 467 -16.27 -15.22 -21.64
CA THR A 467 -17.64 -15.67 -21.94
C THR A 467 -18.54 -14.45 -22.16
N PRO A 468 -19.04 -14.18 -23.38
CA PRO A 468 -20.00 -13.12 -23.60
C PRO A 468 -21.29 -13.48 -22.84
N ALA A 469 -21.83 -12.53 -22.08
CA ALA A 469 -23.14 -12.66 -21.48
C ALA A 469 -24.15 -13.19 -22.52
N PRO A 470 -25.00 -14.17 -22.19
CA PRO A 470 -25.97 -14.68 -23.14
C PRO A 470 -26.81 -13.51 -23.63
N ARG A 471 -26.65 -13.15 -24.92
CA ARG A 471 -27.51 -12.17 -25.59
C ARG A 471 -28.93 -12.67 -25.38
N THR A 472 -29.68 -11.98 -24.53
CA THR A 472 -31.11 -12.19 -24.36
C THR A 472 -31.71 -12.19 -25.76
N ALA A 473 -32.19 -13.35 -26.18
CA ALA A 473 -32.86 -13.49 -27.46
C ALA A 473 -34.01 -12.49 -27.48
N ALA A 474 -33.83 -11.41 -28.26
CA ALA A 474 -34.89 -10.46 -28.53
C ALA A 474 -36.04 -11.26 -29.12
N LYS A 475 -37.12 -11.40 -28.36
CA LYS A 475 -38.38 -11.93 -28.87
C LYS A 475 -38.73 -11.10 -30.12
N PRO A 476 -38.98 -11.72 -31.29
CA PRO A 476 -39.49 -10.98 -32.43
C PRO A 476 -40.85 -10.40 -32.03
N GLY A 477 -40.93 -9.06 -32.04
CA GLY A 477 -42.18 -8.34 -31.81
C GLY A 477 -43.23 -8.71 -32.86
N PRO A 478 -44.53 -8.61 -32.52
CA PRO A 478 -45.59 -9.05 -33.41
C PRO A 478 -45.64 -8.16 -34.66
N ALA A 479 -45.63 -8.79 -35.84
CA ALA A 479 -45.92 -8.13 -37.09
C ALA A 479 -47.38 -7.66 -37.06
N THR A 480 -47.60 -6.35 -37.01
CA THR A 480 -48.87 -5.72 -37.36
C THR A 480 -49.03 -5.74 -38.87
N GLY A 481 -49.98 -6.55 -39.35
CA GLY A 481 -50.59 -6.46 -40.67
C GLY A 481 -52.08 -6.22 -40.51
#